data_AF-J9FA35-F1
#
_entry.id   AF-J9FA35-F1
#
_cell.length_a   1.000
_cell.length_b   1.000
_cell.length_c   1.000
_cell.angle_alpha   90.00
_cell.angle_beta   90.00
_cell.angle_gamma   90.00
#
_symmetry.space_group_name_H-M   'P 1'
#
loop_
_entity.id
_entity.type
_entity.pdbx_description
1 polymer ?
#
loop_
_entity_poly.entity_id
_entity_poly.type
_entity_poly.pdbx_seq_one_letter_code
_entity_poly.pdbx_strand_id
1 'polypeptide(L)' 'MIKKTNNTPSLFSDLSDMLNQSHPLYRLADKIDWEKFETAFQSLYCQDNGRPGKPIRLMCGMLILKHLRNLS' A
#
# COMPACT_ATOMS: atom_id res chain seq x y z
N MET A 1 11.23 -13.92 -26.96
CA MET A 1 10.52 -14.32 -25.72
C MET A 1 11.41 -13.96 -24.54
N ILE A 2 11.23 -12.77 -23.97
CA ILE A 2 12.10 -12.27 -22.88
C ILE A 2 11.69 -13.03 -21.60
N LYS A 3 12.59 -13.88 -21.09
CA LYS A 3 12.40 -14.58 -19.82
C LYS A 3 12.34 -13.53 -18.71
N LYS A 4 11.24 -13.50 -17.96
CA LYS A 4 11.15 -12.72 -16.71
C LYS A 4 12.30 -13.16 -15.80
N THR A 5 13.15 -12.21 -15.43
CA THR A 5 14.20 -12.43 -14.45
C THR A 5 13.53 -12.80 -13.13
N ASN A 6 13.94 -13.92 -12.53
CA ASN A 6 13.57 -14.23 -11.15
C ASN A 6 14.30 -13.21 -10.28
N ASN A 7 13.64 -12.09 -9.99
CA ASN A 7 14.19 -11.03 -9.18
C ASN A 7 14.22 -11.54 -7.74
N THR A 8 15.32 -12.15 -7.32
CA THR A 8 15.53 -12.50 -5.91
C THR A 8 15.60 -11.20 -5.12
N PRO A 9 14.61 -10.90 -4.27
CA PRO A 9 14.57 -9.63 -3.58
C PRO A 9 15.74 -9.54 -2.61
N SER A 10 16.53 -8.46 -2.72
CA SER A 10 17.57 -8.12 -1.75
C SER A 10 16.93 -7.42 -0.55
N LEU A 11 17.65 -7.30 0.56
CA LEU A 11 17.17 -6.56 1.74
C LEU A 11 16.83 -5.09 1.45
N PHE A 12 17.34 -4.54 0.35
CA PHE A 12 17.12 -3.17 -0.08
C PHE A 12 16.10 -3.05 -1.22
N SER A 13 15.45 -4.16 -1.60
CA SER A 13 14.38 -4.11 -2.61
C SER A 13 13.13 -3.45 -2.03
N ASP A 14 12.47 -2.64 -2.86
CA ASP A 14 11.20 -2.03 -2.47
C ASP A 14 10.15 -3.12 -2.31
N LEU A 15 9.23 -2.93 -1.35
CA LEU A 15 8.13 -3.88 -1.13
C LEU A 15 7.34 -4.16 -2.42
N SER A 16 7.23 -3.16 -3.30
CA SER A 16 6.53 -3.29 -4.57
C SER A 16 7.19 -4.28 -5.54
N ASP A 17 8.52 -4.45 -5.48
CA ASP A 17 9.29 -5.39 -6.29
C ASP A 17 9.20 -6.83 -5.75
N MET A 18 8.96 -6.96 -4.45
CA MET A 18 8.78 -8.25 -3.77
C MET A 18 7.38 -8.84 -4.01
N LEU A 19 6.41 -8.02 -4.40
CA LEU A 19 5.02 -8.41 -4.55
C LEU A 19 4.73 -8.99 -5.95
N ASN A 20 3.78 -9.92 -6.02
CA ASN A 20 3.29 -10.41 -7.29
C ASN A 20 2.46 -9.33 -8.01
N GLN A 21 3.04 -8.70 -9.03
CA GLN A 21 2.40 -7.66 -9.85
C GLN A 21 1.13 -8.12 -10.59
N SER A 22 0.95 -9.43 -10.79
CA SER A 22 -0.28 -9.97 -11.39
C SER A 22 -1.44 -10.09 -10.39
N HIS A 23 -1.17 -9.93 -9.09
CA HIS A 23 -2.17 -10.09 -8.06
C HIS A 23 -3.27 -9.01 -8.17
N PRO A 24 -4.56 -9.37 -8.10
CA PRO A 24 -5.65 -8.41 -8.27
C PRO A 24 -5.58 -7.20 -7.32
N LEU A 25 -5.22 -7.42 -6.05
CA LEU A 25 -5.08 -6.31 -5.08
C LEU A 25 -3.92 -5.36 -5.41
N TYR A 26 -2.83 -5.84 -6.01
CA TYR A 26 -1.72 -4.99 -6.43
C TYR A 26 -2.20 -4.06 -7.54
N ARG A 27 -2.83 -4.64 -8.57
CA ARG A 27 -3.41 -3.88 -9.70
C ARG A 27 -4.53 -2.93 -9.26
N LEU A 28 -5.30 -3.30 -8.24
CA LEU A 28 -6.33 -2.43 -7.66
C LEU A 28 -5.69 -1.25 -6.95
N ALA A 29 -4.66 -1.49 -6.13
CA ALA A 29 -3.97 -0.42 -5.41
C ALA A 29 -3.37 0.61 -6.36
N ASP A 30 -2.85 0.21 -7.52
CA ASP A 30 -2.31 1.16 -8.51
C ASP A 30 -3.37 1.99 -9.23
N LYS A 31 -4.63 1.54 -9.24
CA LYS A 31 -5.75 2.26 -9.86
C LYS A 31 -6.43 3.27 -8.94
N ILE A 32 -6.19 3.17 -7.63
CA ILE A 32 -6.79 4.05 -6.64
C ILE A 32 -6.02 5.37 -6.61
N ASP A 33 -6.74 6.48 -6.72
CA ASP A 33 -6.20 7.81 -6.52
C ASP A 33 -6.01 8.09 -5.03
N TRP A 34 -4.86 7.65 -4.50
CA TRP A 34 -4.54 7.78 -3.07
C TRP A 34 -4.39 9.22 -2.60
N GLU A 35 -4.01 10.15 -3.49
CA GLU A 35 -3.82 11.56 -3.14
C GLU A 35 -5.13 12.20 -2.70
N LYS A 36 -6.25 11.89 -3.37
CA LYS A 36 -7.59 12.34 -2.94
C LYS A 36 -7.92 11.93 -1.51
N PHE A 37 -7.56 10.70 -1.13
CA PHE A 37 -7.77 10.24 0.24
C PHE A 37 -6.80 10.92 1.21
N GLU A 38 -5.53 11.10 0.84
CA GLU A 38 -4.60 11.83 1.69
C GLU A 38 -5.09 13.26 1.96
N THR A 39 -5.50 14.01 0.94
CA THR A 39 -6.02 15.36 1.11
C THR A 39 -7.29 15.39 1.97
N ALA A 40 -8.23 14.46 1.73
CA ALA A 40 -9.47 14.41 2.49
C ALA A 40 -9.26 14.08 3.98
N PHE A 41 -8.26 13.25 4.29
CA PHE A 41 -7.97 12.81 5.65
C PHE A 41 -6.94 13.69 6.36
N GLN A 42 -6.20 14.54 5.64
CA GLN A 42 -5.12 15.37 6.19
C GLN A 42 -5.57 16.22 7.38
N SER A 43 -6.80 16.77 7.35
CA SER A 43 -7.33 17.60 8.45
C SER A 43 -7.69 16.81 9.71
N LEU A 44 -7.82 15.48 9.61
CA LEU A 44 -8.12 14.59 10.74
C LEU A 44 -6.86 14.23 11.53
N TYR A 45 -5.67 14.54 11.01
CA TYR A 45 -4.40 14.31 11.67
C TYR A 45 -3.78 15.64 12.10
N CYS A 46 -3.11 15.63 13.25
CA CYS A 46 -2.35 16.78 13.72
C CYS A 46 -1.12 16.97 12.82
N GLN A 47 -0.93 18.19 12.32
CA GLN A 47 0.14 18.51 11.36
C GLN A 47 1.49 18.72 12.04
N ASP A 48 1.48 19.23 13.28
CA ASP A 48 2.62 19.85 13.92
C ASP A 48 2.94 19.29 15.32
N ASN A 49 2.07 18.45 15.88
CA ASN A 49 2.27 17.88 17.21
C ASN A 49 2.12 16.35 17.21
N GLY A 50 2.96 15.70 18.01
CA GLY A 50 2.94 14.25 18.20
C GLY A 50 3.56 13.43 17.07
N ARG A 51 3.09 12.20 16.91
CA ARG A 51 3.60 11.27 15.90
C ARG A 51 2.93 11.57 14.55
N PRO A 52 3.70 11.72 13.45
CA PRO A 52 3.13 11.88 12.12
C PRO A 52 2.15 10.75 11.77
N GLY A 53 1.07 11.12 11.08
CA GLY A 53 0.14 10.16 10.50
C GLY A 53 0.85 9.14 9.62
N LYS A 54 0.38 7.89 9.63
CA LYS A 54 0.82 6.91 8.64
C LYS A 54 0.12 7.21 7.31
N PRO A 55 0.73 6.84 6.17
CA PRO A 55 0.06 6.92 4.88
C PRO A 55 -1.31 6.24 4.91
N ILE A 56 -2.35 6.92 4.44
CA ILE A 56 -3.73 6.44 4.40
C ILE A 56 -3.83 5.16 3.57
N ARG A 57 -3.03 5.05 2.50
CA ARG A 57 -2.87 3.80 1.72
C ARG A 57 -2.56 2.60 2.61
N LEU A 58 -1.68 2.76 3.60
CA LEU A 58 -1.32 1.68 4.52
C LEU A 58 -2.50 1.30 5.42
N MET A 59 -3.18 2.30 5.99
CA MET A 59 -4.32 2.07 6.87
C MET A 59 -5.48 1.38 6.13
N CYS A 60 -5.89 1.92 4.98
CA CYS A 60 -6.93 1.33 4.14
C CYS A 60 -6.54 -0.07 3.67
N GLY A 61 -5.29 -0.26 3.24
CA GLY A 61 -4.78 -1.57 2.83
C GLY A 61 -4.90 -2.61 3.94
N MET A 62 -4.52 -2.27 5.18
CA MET A 62 -4.64 -3.17 6.32
C MET A 62 -6.11 -3.50 6.64
N LEU A 63 -7.01 -2.53 6.57
CA LEU A 63 -8.45 -2.76 6.80
C LEU A 63 -9.04 -3.71 5.77
N ILE A 64 -8.71 -3.53 4.49
CA ILE A 64 -9.13 -4.43 3.40
C ILE A 64 -8.59 -5.83 3.65
N LEU A 65 -7.29 -5.97 3.98
CA LEU A 65 -6.68 -7.28 4.26
C LEU A 65 -7.30 -7.96 5.47
N LYS A 66 -7.57 -7.21 6.55
CA LYS A 66 -8.25 -7.70 7.75
C LYS A 66 -9.62 -8.30 7.38
N HIS A 67 -10.40 -7.56 6.58
CA HIS A 67 -11.72 -8.01 6.13
C HIS A 67 -11.63 -9.25 5.24
N LEU A 68 -10.77 -9.22 4.21
CA LEU A 68 -10.61 -10.34 3.26
C LEU A 68 -10.15 -11.64 3.90
N ARG A 69 -9.42 -11.56 5.02
CA ARG A 69 -8.90 -12.71 5.75
C ARG A 69 -9.79 -13.13 6.93
N ASN A 70 -10.96 -12.50 7.10
CA ASN A 70 -11.86 -12.73 8.23
C ASN A 70 -11.13 -12.63 9.59
N LEU A 71 -10.24 -11.64 9.73
CA LEU A 71 -9.46 -11.39 10.95
C LEU A 71 -10.20 -10.46 11.91
N SER A 72 -11.54 -10.51 11.91
CA SER A 72 -12.41 -9.63 12.70
C SER A 72 -13.41 -10.40 13.53
#